data_AF-A0A662EYU4-F1
#
_entry.id   AF-A0A662EYU4-F1
#
_cell.length_a   1.000
_cell.length_b   1.000
_cell.length_c   1.000
_cell.angle_alpha   90.00
_cell.angle_beta   90.00
_cell.angle_gamma   90.00
#
_symmetry.space_group_name_H-M   'P 1'
#
loop_
_entity.id
_entity.type
_entity.pdbx_description
1 polymer ?
#
loop_
_entity_poly.entity_id
_entity_poly.type
_entity_poly.pdbx_seq_one_letter_code
_entity_poly.pdbx_strand_id
1 'polypeptide(L)'
;MNKDPNKHIKFSIWYVLLVVLVVWLFQNLVFRPFIINQTEVSYSQFLDDLDAGKIVTVTLGSDRIFYTERKDPATKRPQMIYNVVRVGDPDLVDRLQEAGVTFQAQPPANNLLITLIGSLIPLLPMVLIWYFLYRRMKYGGPQALSFGKSNAHEITGEKTGIKFDDVGG
;
A
#
# COMPACT_ATOMS: atom_id res chain seq x y z
N MET A 1 18.54 44.71 12.78
CA MET A 1 17.37 43.80 12.76
C MET A 1 17.64 42.73 11.73
N ASN A 2 18.13 41.56 12.17
CA ASN A 2 18.67 40.52 11.30
C ASN A 2 17.50 39.73 10.66
N LYS A 3 17.37 39.78 9.33
CA LYS A 3 16.38 39.02 8.55
C LYS A 3 17.08 37.87 7.84
N ASP A 4 17.06 36.69 8.43
CA ASP A 4 17.16 35.44 7.69
C ASP A 4 15.74 35.06 7.24
N PRO A 5 15.48 34.85 5.95
CA PRO A 5 15.02 33.51 5.58
C PRO A 5 15.25 33.19 4.08
N ASN A 6 16.28 32.40 3.78
CA ASN A 6 16.35 31.69 2.49
C ASN A 6 16.34 30.19 2.73
N LYS A 7 15.19 29.68 3.18
CA LYS A 7 14.94 28.24 3.17
C LYS A 7 14.43 27.84 1.79
N HIS A 8 15.36 27.83 0.84
CA HIS A 8 15.15 27.11 -0.42
C HIS A 8 14.86 25.67 -0.05
N ILE A 9 13.61 25.24 -0.22
CA ILE A 9 13.28 23.82 -0.14
C ILE A 9 13.87 23.22 -1.41
N LYS A 10 15.18 22.96 -1.39
CA LYS A 10 15.84 22.09 -2.35
C LYS A 10 15.06 20.80 -2.24
N PHE A 11 14.26 20.50 -3.26
CA PHE A 11 13.56 19.23 -3.39
C PHE A 11 14.67 18.20 -3.61
N SER A 12 15.34 17.86 -2.51
CA SER A 12 16.54 17.04 -2.52
C SER A 12 16.04 15.68 -2.94
N ILE A 13 16.61 15.15 -4.04
CA ILE A 13 16.34 13.80 -4.55
C ILE A 13 16.29 12.76 -3.42
N TRP A 14 17.04 13.00 -2.35
CA TRP A 14 16.99 12.27 -1.08
C TRP A 14 15.60 12.08 -0.47
N TYR A 15 14.74 13.11 -0.45
CA TYR A 15 13.38 12.98 0.08
C TYR A 15 12.51 12.08 -0.79
N VAL A 16 12.67 12.14 -2.11
CA VAL A 16 11.97 11.24 -3.05
C VAL A 16 12.44 9.80 -2.85
N LEU A 17 13.76 9.60 -2.75
CA LEU A 17 14.35 8.28 -2.47
C LEU A 17 13.86 7.71 -1.13
N LEU A 18 13.78 8.54 -0.09
CA LEU A 18 13.26 8.12 1.22
C LEU A 18 11.79 7.73 1.14
N VAL A 19 10.95 8.49 0.44
CA VAL A 19 9.53 8.14 0.24
C VAL A 19 9.38 6.84 -0.54
N VAL A 20 10.14 6.65 -1.62
CA VAL A 20 10.13 5.40 -2.42
C VAL A 20 10.55 4.20 -1.56
N LEU A 21 11.60 4.36 -0.76
CA LEU A 21 12.10 3.31 0.12
C LEU A 21 11.08 2.94 1.20
N VAL A 22 10.40 3.93 1.79
CA VAL A 22 9.33 3.70 2.78
C VAL A 22 8.14 3.00 2.14
N VAL A 23 7.70 3.44 0.95
CA VAL A 23 6.60 2.78 0.23
C VAL A 23 6.96 1.34 -0.14
N TRP A 24 8.20 1.09 -0.59
CA TRP A 24 8.69 -0.25 -0.92
C TRP A 24 8.75 -1.17 0.31
N LEU A 25 9.31 -0.69 1.42
CA LEU A 25 9.35 -1.42 2.69
C LEU A 25 7.94 -1.69 3.22
N PHE A 26 7.05 -0.71 3.15
CA PHE A 26 5.66 -0.88 3.54
C PHE A 26 4.96 -1.92 2.67
N GLN A 27 5.17 -1.88 1.34
CA GLN A 27 4.59 -2.89 0.46
C GLN A 27 5.12 -4.29 0.79
N ASN A 28 6.42 -4.42 1.02
CA ASN A 28 7.04 -5.71 1.31
C ASN A 28 6.63 -6.26 2.69
N LEU A 29 6.64 -5.43 3.72
CA LEU A 29 6.39 -5.84 5.10
C LEU A 29 4.89 -6.00 5.40
N VAL A 30 4.03 -5.18 4.77
CA VAL A 30 2.59 -5.18 5.04
C VAL A 30 1.80 -5.97 4.01
N PHE A 31 2.17 -6.03 2.72
CA PHE A 31 1.37 -6.78 1.74
C PHE A 31 1.81 -8.24 1.61
N ARG A 32 3.11 -8.56 1.68
CA ARG A 32 3.55 -9.97 1.55
C ARG A 32 2.95 -10.94 2.57
N PRO A 33 2.83 -10.62 3.88
CA PRO A 33 2.22 -11.56 4.82
C PRO A 33 0.71 -11.75 4.60
N PHE A 34 0.03 -10.84 3.89
CA PHE A 34 -1.37 -11.00 3.52
C PHE A 34 -1.57 -11.78 2.21
N ILE A 35 -0.53 -11.89 1.37
CA ILE A 35 -0.52 -12.81 0.23
C ILE A 35 -0.19 -14.20 0.77
N ILE A 36 -1.17 -14.80 1.45
CA ILE A 36 -1.13 -16.24 1.72
C ILE A 36 -1.16 -16.90 0.34
N ASN A 37 -0.15 -17.71 0.03
CA ASN A 37 -0.11 -18.52 -1.18
C ASN A 37 -1.16 -19.64 -1.06
N GLN A 38 -2.43 -19.28 -1.17
CA GLN A 38 -3.53 -20.23 -1.26
C GLN A 38 -3.59 -20.69 -2.70
N THR A 39 -2.99 -21.83 -3.00
CA THR A 39 -3.18 -22.50 -4.28
C THR A 39 -4.60 -23.04 -4.33
N GLU A 40 -5.41 -22.49 -5.23
CA GLU A 40 -6.74 -23.00 -5.49
C GLU A 40 -6.63 -24.31 -6.26
N VAL A 41 -7.26 -25.36 -5.74
CA VAL A 41 -7.30 -26.69 -6.35
C VAL A 41 -8.75 -27.15 -6.50
N SER A 42 -8.97 -28.01 -7.47
CA SER A 42 -10.30 -28.56 -7.75
C SER A 42 -10.75 -29.50 -6.64
N TYR A 43 -12.06 -29.67 -6.50
CA TYR A 43 -12.63 -30.61 -5.53
C TYR A 43 -12.19 -32.06 -5.79
N SER A 44 -12.06 -32.45 -7.06
CA SER A 44 -11.54 -33.77 -7.43
C SER A 44 -10.09 -33.97 -6.99
N GLN A 45 -9.23 -32.95 -7.16
CA GLN A 45 -7.84 -33.02 -6.71
C GLN A 45 -7.74 -33.20 -5.19
N PHE A 46 -8.64 -32.55 -4.46
CA PHE A 46 -8.74 -32.72 -3.02
C PHE A 46 -9.14 -34.14 -2.61
N LEU A 47 -10.10 -34.75 -3.31
CA LEU A 47 -10.46 -36.16 -3.08
C LEU A 47 -9.29 -37.08 -3.41
N ASP A 48 -8.58 -36.85 -4.52
CA ASP A 48 -7.39 -37.63 -4.88
C ASP A 48 -6.28 -37.52 -3.81
N ASP A 49 -6.07 -36.32 -3.26
CA ASP A 49 -5.10 -36.09 -2.19
C ASP A 49 -5.53 -36.69 -0.85
N LEU A 50 -6.83 -36.74 -0.58
CA LEU A 50 -7.43 -37.39 0.58
C LEU A 50 -7.24 -38.91 0.49
N ASP A 51 -7.60 -39.50 -0.65
CA ASP A 51 -7.45 -40.94 -0.92
C ASP A 51 -5.97 -41.36 -0.93
N ALA A 52 -5.08 -40.47 -1.38
CA ALA A 52 -3.64 -40.68 -1.32
C ALA A 52 -3.03 -40.53 0.09
N GLY A 53 -3.81 -40.16 1.11
CA GLY A 53 -3.35 -40.02 2.49
C GLY A 53 -2.35 -38.87 2.71
N LYS A 54 -2.33 -37.89 1.80
CA LYS A 54 -1.39 -36.76 1.84
C LYS A 54 -1.86 -35.64 2.77
N ILE A 55 -3.13 -35.65 3.17
CA ILE A 55 -3.74 -34.59 3.96
C ILE A 55 -3.54 -34.83 5.47
N VAL A 56 -3.18 -33.80 6.22
CA VAL A 56 -3.02 -33.86 7.69
C VAL A 56 -4.17 -33.17 8.41
N THR A 57 -4.55 -31.98 7.95
CA THR A 57 -5.58 -31.18 8.59
C THR A 57 -6.51 -30.59 7.56
N VAL A 58 -7.82 -30.67 7.83
CA VAL A 58 -8.87 -30.07 7.01
C VAL A 58 -9.65 -29.06 7.85
N THR A 59 -9.73 -27.83 7.38
CA THR A 59 -10.58 -26.79 7.96
C THR A 59 -11.77 -26.56 7.05
N LEU A 60 -12.95 -26.95 7.53
CA LEU A 60 -14.22 -26.77 6.83
C LEU A 60 -14.73 -25.35 7.11
N GLY A 61 -14.66 -24.48 6.11
CA GLY A 61 -15.32 -23.18 6.13
C GLY A 61 -16.73 -23.23 5.53
N SER A 62 -17.40 -22.08 5.55
CA SER A 62 -18.75 -21.93 4.99
C SER A 62 -18.77 -22.13 3.47
N ASP A 63 -17.90 -21.43 2.74
CA ASP A 63 -17.85 -21.49 1.26
C ASP A 63 -16.64 -22.26 0.72
N ARG A 64 -15.59 -22.40 1.54
CA ARG A 64 -14.31 -22.99 1.15
C ARG A 64 -13.81 -23.98 2.18
N ILE A 65 -13.12 -25.00 1.69
CA ILE A 65 -12.40 -25.99 2.48
C ILE A 65 -10.92 -25.66 2.35
N PHE A 66 -10.20 -25.62 3.47
CA PHE A 66 -8.76 -25.45 3.49
C PHE A 66 -8.12 -26.74 3.97
N TYR A 67 -7.09 -27.22 3.27
CA TYR A 67 -6.36 -28.38 3.74
C TYR A 67 -4.85 -28.16 3.68
N THR A 68 -4.15 -28.84 4.59
CA THR A 68 -2.70 -28.79 4.70
C THR A 68 -2.16 -30.18 4.40
N GLU A 69 -1.24 -30.25 3.44
CA GLU A 69 -0.51 -31.47 3.12
C GLU A 69 0.49 -31.84 4.21
N ARG A 70 0.79 -33.13 4.33
CA ARG A 70 1.83 -33.67 5.19
C ARG A 70 3.15 -33.03 4.82
N LYS A 71 3.79 -32.44 5.82
CA LYS A 71 5.14 -31.91 5.68
C LYS A 71 6.06 -33.09 5.39
N ASP A 72 6.47 -33.25 4.15
CA ASP A 72 7.47 -34.24 3.79
C ASP A 72 8.83 -33.76 4.33
N PRO A 73 9.44 -34.46 5.29
CA PRO A 73 10.74 -34.08 5.83
C PRO A 73 11.87 -34.14 4.79
N ALA A 74 11.69 -34.88 3.68
CA ALA A 74 12.67 -34.95 2.60
C ALA A 74 12.66 -33.71 1.70
N THR A 75 11.51 -33.03 1.63
CA THR A 75 11.34 -31.86 0.77
C THR A 75 11.23 -30.62 1.65
N LYS A 76 12.21 -29.70 1.61
CA LYS A 76 12.16 -28.38 2.30
C LYS A 76 11.07 -27.45 1.71
N ARG A 77 9.93 -27.98 1.27
CA ARG A 77 8.80 -27.19 0.79
C ARG A 77 8.08 -26.59 2.00
N PRO A 78 7.74 -25.29 1.95
CA PRO A 78 6.88 -24.69 2.96
C PRO A 78 5.54 -25.43 3.00
N GLN A 79 4.91 -25.49 4.17
CA GLN A 79 3.54 -26.02 4.28
C GLN A 79 2.63 -25.17 3.40
N MET A 80 2.15 -25.77 2.30
CA MET A 80 1.20 -25.13 1.40
C MET A 80 -0.21 -25.37 1.94
N ILE A 81 -0.97 -24.27 2.03
CA ILE A 81 -2.39 -24.31 2.38
C ILE A 81 -3.14 -24.24 1.07
N TYR A 82 -3.87 -25.31 0.77
CA TYR A 82 -4.70 -25.37 -0.42
C TYR A 82 -6.10 -24.89 -0.08
N ASN A 83 -6.73 -24.18 -1.01
CA ASN A 83 -8.14 -23.82 -0.91
C ASN A 83 -8.94 -24.59 -1.96
N VAL A 84 -10.13 -25.01 -1.58
CA VAL A 84 -11.07 -25.75 -2.42
C VAL A 84 -12.45 -25.12 -2.24
N VAL A 85 -13.18 -24.94 -3.34
CA VAL A 85 -14.58 -24.52 -3.27
C VAL A 85 -15.41 -25.67 -2.71
N ARG A 86 -16.21 -25.39 -1.68
CA ARG A 86 -17.03 -26.41 -1.04
C ARG A 86 -18.13 -26.87 -2.00
N VAL A 87 -18.18 -28.18 -2.26
CA VAL A 87 -19.31 -28.84 -2.90
C VAL A 87 -20.22 -29.38 -1.80
N GLY A 88 -21.54 -29.36 -2.02
CA GLY A 88 -22.52 -29.94 -1.10
C GLY A 88 -22.43 -31.47 -1.08
N ASP A 89 -21.38 -31.99 -0.47
CA ASP A 89 -21.11 -33.42 -0.33
C ASP A 89 -21.46 -33.88 1.10
N PRO A 90 -22.54 -34.68 1.27
CA PRO A 90 -22.94 -35.18 2.58
C PRO A 90 -22.00 -36.24 3.14
N ASP A 91 -21.29 -36.99 2.28
CA ASP A 91 -20.45 -38.13 2.68
C ASP A 91 -19.01 -37.69 3.03
N LEU A 92 -18.69 -36.41 2.84
CA LEU A 92 -17.34 -35.88 3.07
C LEU A 92 -16.85 -36.09 4.50
N VAL A 93 -17.72 -35.94 5.50
CA VAL A 93 -17.33 -36.09 6.91
C VAL A 93 -16.96 -37.54 7.20
N ASP A 94 -17.72 -38.49 6.66
CA ASP A 94 -17.47 -39.92 6.82
C ASP A 94 -16.15 -40.31 6.15
N ARG A 95 -15.88 -39.82 4.93
CA ARG A 95 -14.60 -40.04 4.23
C ARG A 95 -13.40 -39.47 5.00
N LEU A 96 -13.53 -38.28 5.57
CA LEU A 96 -12.49 -37.66 6.39
C LEU A 96 -12.21 -38.47 7.67
N GLN A 97 -13.27 -39.04 8.26
CA GLN A 97 -13.18 -39.90 9.43
C GLN A 97 -12.53 -41.24 9.10
N GLU A 98 -12.90 -41.88 7.98
CA GLU A 98 -12.28 -43.11 7.47
C GLU A 98 -10.80 -42.93 7.15
N ALA A 99 -10.44 -41.77 6.57
CA ALA A 99 -9.05 -41.42 6.28
C ALA A 99 -8.22 -41.05 7.53
N GLY A 100 -8.85 -40.94 8.71
CA GLY A 100 -8.17 -40.59 9.96
C GLY A 100 -7.57 -39.18 9.98
N VAL A 101 -8.13 -38.25 9.19
CA VAL A 101 -7.64 -36.88 9.06
C VAL A 101 -8.19 -36.01 10.18
N THR A 102 -7.39 -35.10 10.73
CA THR A 102 -7.88 -34.14 11.73
C THR A 102 -8.69 -33.07 11.02
N PHE A 103 -9.99 -32.99 11.27
CA PHE A 103 -10.84 -31.95 10.70
C PHE A 103 -11.44 -31.03 11.77
N GLN A 104 -11.62 -29.78 11.40
CA GLN A 104 -12.21 -28.74 12.25
C GLN A 104 -13.13 -27.85 11.44
N ALA A 105 -14.21 -27.36 12.05
CA ALA A 105 -15.09 -26.37 11.43
C ALA A 105 -14.69 -24.97 11.87
N GLN A 106 -14.44 -24.08 10.92
CA GLN A 106 -14.19 -22.67 11.20
C GLN A 106 -15.51 -21.91 11.01
N PRO A 107 -16.07 -21.26 12.03
CA PRO A 107 -17.22 -20.39 11.84
C PRO A 107 -16.85 -19.25 10.87
N PRO A 108 -17.81 -18.71 10.12
CA PRO A 108 -17.57 -17.55 9.26
C PRO A 108 -17.03 -16.41 10.14
N ALA A 109 -15.74 -16.13 9.98
CA ALA A 109 -15.09 -15.07 10.73
C ALA A 109 -15.65 -13.74 10.22
N ASN A 110 -16.36 -13.01 11.08
CA ASN A 110 -16.92 -11.71 10.74
C ASN A 110 -15.80 -10.66 10.77
N ASN A 111 -14.87 -10.78 9.82
CA ASN A 111 -13.63 -10.02 9.77
C ASN A 111 -13.82 -8.63 9.18
N LEU A 112 -15.03 -8.07 9.19
CA LEU A 112 -15.34 -6.75 8.60
C LEU A 112 -14.36 -5.67 9.08
N LEU A 113 -14.05 -5.62 10.38
CA LEU A 113 -13.06 -4.68 10.92
C LEU A 113 -11.65 -4.92 10.36
N ILE A 114 -11.20 -6.17 10.30
CA ILE A 114 -9.88 -6.53 9.77
C ILE A 114 -9.80 -6.22 8.28
N THR A 115 -10.85 -6.53 7.51
CA THR A 115 -10.97 -6.22 6.09
C THR A 115 -10.97 -4.70 5.85
N LEU A 116 -11.72 -3.94 6.65
CA LEU A 116 -11.76 -2.48 6.55
C LEU A 116 -10.40 -1.86 6.89
N ILE A 117 -9.76 -2.28 7.99
CA ILE A 117 -8.42 -1.82 8.37
C ILE A 117 -7.40 -2.19 7.28
N GLY A 118 -7.44 -3.44 6.80
CA GLY A 118 -6.59 -3.93 5.72
C GLY A 118 -6.77 -3.15 4.42
N SER A 119 -7.99 -2.73 4.09
CA SER A 119 -8.29 -1.89 2.93
C SER A 119 -7.87 -0.43 3.08
N LEU A 120 -7.83 0.08 4.32
CA LEU A 120 -7.49 1.48 4.61
C LEU A 120 -5.97 1.71 4.68
N ILE A 121 -5.20 0.69 5.10
CA ILE A 121 -3.74 0.67 5.13
C ILE A 121 -3.09 1.13 3.79
N PRO A 122 -3.49 0.62 2.61
CA PRO A 122 -3.00 1.11 1.31
C PRO A 122 -3.32 2.59 1.05
N LEU A 123 -4.45 3.08 1.55
CA LEU A 123 -4.91 4.46 1.35
C LEU A 123 -4.19 5.44 2.30
N LEU A 124 -3.68 4.97 3.42
CA LEU A 124 -2.97 5.78 4.42
C LEU A 124 -1.80 6.58 3.84
N PRO A 125 -0.84 6.02 3.07
CA PRO A 125 0.24 6.80 2.47
C PRO A 125 -0.28 7.87 1.48
N MET A 126 -1.35 7.58 0.73
CA MET A 126 -1.99 8.57 -0.14
C MET A 126 -2.51 9.76 0.70
N VAL A 127 -3.28 9.48 1.76
CA VAL A 127 -3.80 10.51 2.67
C VAL A 127 -2.68 11.30 3.33
N LEU A 128 -1.58 10.66 3.74
CA LEU A 128 -0.42 11.35 4.33
C LEU A 128 0.25 12.30 3.33
N ILE A 129 0.41 11.91 2.07
CA ILE A 129 0.97 12.77 1.02
C ILE A 129 0.06 13.98 0.80
N TRP A 130 -1.25 13.77 0.63
CA TRP A 130 -2.22 14.85 0.48
C TRP A 130 -2.21 15.79 1.69
N TYR A 131 -2.22 15.24 2.90
CA TYR A 131 -2.14 16.03 4.13
C TYR A 131 -0.85 16.87 4.20
N PHE A 132 0.29 16.30 3.82
CA PHE A 132 1.55 17.02 3.78
C PHE A 132 1.54 18.15 2.73
N LEU A 133 0.98 17.90 1.54
CA LEU A 133 0.78 18.90 0.50
C LEU A 133 -0.16 20.03 0.96
N TYR A 134 -1.30 19.69 1.57
CA TYR A 134 -2.25 20.66 2.13
C TYR A 134 -1.61 21.49 3.24
N ARG A 135 -0.86 20.85 4.15
CA ARG A 135 -0.13 21.55 5.19
C ARG A 135 0.89 22.51 4.59
N ARG A 136 1.62 22.10 3.55
CA ARG A 136 2.58 22.96 2.86
C ARG A 136 1.93 24.17 2.19
N MET A 137 0.75 23.99 1.58
CA MET A 137 0.00 25.12 1.00
C MET A 137 -0.50 26.10 2.05
N LYS A 138 -0.92 25.63 3.24
CA LYS A 138 -1.37 26.53 4.33
C LYS A 138 -0.25 27.36 4.97
N TYR A 139 0.98 26.81 5.06
CA TYR A 139 2.15 27.56 5.56
C TYR A 139 2.91 28.33 4.46
N GLY A 140 2.49 28.21 3.21
CA GLY A 140 3.01 28.95 2.05
C GLY A 140 1.90 29.75 1.39
N GLY A 141 1.27 30.67 2.14
CA GLY A 141 0.28 31.64 1.65
C GLY A 141 0.72 32.31 0.34
N PRO A 142 -0.21 32.97 -0.37
CA PRO A 142 -0.30 33.08 -1.84
C PRO A 142 0.93 33.69 -2.52
N GLN A 143 2.05 32.96 -2.55
CA GLN A 143 3.26 33.36 -3.25
C GLN A 143 3.20 32.96 -4.72
N ALA A 144 2.23 32.13 -5.10
CA ALA A 144 1.84 31.89 -6.49
C ALA A 144 1.18 33.13 -7.14
N LEU A 145 0.68 34.10 -6.35
CA LEU A 145 0.14 35.37 -6.88
C LEU A 145 1.23 36.44 -7.09
N SER A 146 2.48 36.21 -6.69
CA SER A 146 3.59 37.15 -6.95
C SER A 146 4.30 36.91 -8.29
N PHE A 147 3.90 35.91 -9.08
CA PHE A 147 4.44 35.65 -10.42
C PHE A 147 4.04 36.70 -11.48
N GLY A 148 3.39 37.80 -11.07
CA GLY A 148 3.06 38.94 -11.93
C GLY A 148 3.70 40.28 -11.55
N LYS A 149 4.41 40.38 -10.41
CA LYS A 149 5.15 41.62 -10.08
C LYS A 149 6.54 41.56 -10.68
N SER A 150 6.65 42.00 -11.92
CA SER A 150 7.91 42.39 -12.54
C SER A 150 8.66 43.32 -11.58
N ASN A 151 9.79 42.86 -11.05
CA ASN A 151 10.78 43.72 -10.41
C ASN A 151 11.59 44.43 -11.51
N ALA A 152 10.91 45.17 -12.39
CA ALA A 152 11.57 46.08 -13.29
C ALA A 152 12.14 47.20 -12.42
N HIS A 153 13.46 47.17 -12.24
CA HIS A 153 14.22 48.25 -11.64
C HIS A 153 14.11 49.44 -12.60
N GLU A 154 13.27 50.42 -12.28
CA GLU A 154 13.27 51.71 -12.97
C GLU A 154 14.59 52.37 -12.61
N ILE A 155 15.58 52.24 -13.50
CA ILE A 155 16.75 53.10 -13.47
C ILE A 155 16.18 54.48 -13.76
N THR A 156 15.99 55.28 -12.70
CA THR A 156 15.68 56.69 -12.80
C THR A 156 16.81 57.31 -13.61
N GLY A 157 16.61 57.45 -14.91
CA GLY A 157 17.51 58.19 -15.78
C GLY A 157 17.70 59.56 -15.13
N GLU A 158 18.95 59.94 -14.92
CA GLU A 158 19.32 61.27 -14.46
C GLU A 158 18.47 62.28 -15.24
N LYS A 159 17.61 63.01 -14.53
CA LYS A 159 16.94 64.19 -15.07
C LYS A 159 18.05 65.16 -15.46
N THR A 160 18.49 65.11 -16.71
CA THR A 160 19.35 66.12 -17.31
C THR A 160 18.51 67.38 -17.42
N GLY A 161 18.63 68.23 -16.40
CA GLY A 161 18.03 69.55 -16.36
C GLY A 161 18.74 70.45 -17.35
N ILE A 162 18.27 70.48 -18.60
CA ILE A 162 18.55 71.58 -19.51
C ILE A 162 17.31 72.47 -19.57
N LYS A 163 17.42 73.67 -18.99
CA LYS A 163 16.51 74.78 -19.28
C LYS A 163 17.01 75.45 -20.55
N PHE A 164 16.15 75.59 -21.52
CA PHE A 164 16.37 76.40 -22.72
C PHE A 164 16.31 77.90 -22.41
N ASP A 165 17.07 78.37 -21.41
CA ASP A 165 17.21 79.80 -21.10
C ASP A 165 18.33 80.47 -21.92
N ASP A 166 19.06 79.72 -22.75
CA ASP A 166 20.20 80.23 -23.53
C ASP A 166 19.94 80.14 -25.04
N VAL A 167 18.83 80.71 -25.48
CA VAL A 167 18.55 81.01 -26.89
C VAL A 167 18.06 82.45 -27.03
N GLY A 168 19.00 83.40 -26.97
CA GLY A 168 18.76 84.79 -27.37
C GLY A 168 19.63 85.80 -26.63
N GLY A 169 20.77 86.15 -27.23
CA GLY A 169 21.66 87.22 -26.77
C GLY A 169 22.97 87.23 -27.53
#